data_AF-K1RZF6-F1
#
_entry.id   AF-K1RZF6-F1
#
_cell.length_a   1.000
_cell.length_b   1.000
_cell.length_c   1.000
_cell.angle_alpha   90.00
_cell.angle_beta   90.00
_cell.angle_gamma   90.00
#
_symmetry.space_group_name_H-M   'P 1'
#
loop_
_entity.id
_entity.type
_entity.pdbx_description
1 polymer ?
#
loop_
_entity_poly.entity_id
_entity_poly.type
_entity_poly.pdbx_seq_one_letter_code
_entity_poly.pdbx_strand_id
1 'polypeptide(L)'
;DYAENLQILLHNLSLFSYDVLIIGVILYKENISNIISAIRKITQIPIIILADASSLLCMSWKKESIYAGADCVMDINSTIEEVDLQIFSLARRNNKQKITQKQSETMINKGKLVMDHKKHKVFWNRVALHLTRQEYNFLYLLAVTPMRVYTFEQIYQLVWKDYSCW
;
A
#
# COMPACT_ATOMS: atom_id res chain seq x y z
N ASP A 1 7.25 10.26 27.59
CA ASP A 1 7.36 10.43 26.12
C ASP A 1 7.02 9.20 25.29
N TYR A 2 5.95 8.45 25.62
CA TYR A 2 5.47 7.35 24.76
C TYR A 2 4.52 7.86 23.66
N ALA A 3 3.64 8.80 24.02
CA ALA A 3 2.68 9.40 23.09
C ALA A 3 3.38 10.20 21.98
N GLU A 4 4.48 10.90 22.31
CA GLU A 4 5.28 11.66 21.35
C GLU A 4 5.96 10.75 20.31
N ASN A 5 6.57 9.65 20.75
CA ASN A 5 7.16 8.66 19.85
C ASN A 5 6.11 8.01 18.94
N LEU A 6 4.90 7.77 19.43
CA LEU A 6 3.81 7.24 18.61
C LEU A 6 3.34 8.26 17.56
N GLN A 7 3.21 9.53 17.92
CA GLN A 7 2.86 10.59 16.97
C GLN A 7 3.91 10.75 15.88
N ILE A 8 5.20 10.73 16.24
CA ILE A 8 6.31 10.77 15.28
C ILE A 8 6.26 9.56 14.34
N LEU A 9 6.02 8.35 14.87
CA LEU A 9 5.88 7.14 14.05
C LEU A 9 4.73 7.28 13.04
N LEU A 10 3.55 7.71 13.49
CA LEU A 10 2.37 7.86 12.62
C LEU A 10 2.60 8.95 11.56
N HIS A 11 3.26 10.05 11.93
CA HIS A 11 3.65 11.10 11.00
C HIS A 11 4.61 10.56 9.92
N ASN A 12 5.66 9.84 10.32
CA ASN A 12 6.62 9.25 9.38
C ASN A 12 5.97 8.22 8.45
N LEU A 13 5.07 7.39 8.97
CA LEU A 13 4.28 6.44 8.16
C LEU A 13 3.38 7.14 7.12
N SER A 14 3.03 8.41 7.34
CA SER A 14 2.27 9.21 6.37
C SER A 14 3.15 9.88 5.31
N LEU A 15 4.42 10.16 5.64
CA LEU A 15 5.36 10.83 4.74
C LEU A 15 6.17 9.86 3.88
N PHE A 16 6.49 8.68 4.39
CA PHE A 16 7.37 7.72 3.75
C PHE A 16 6.69 6.36 3.54
N SER A 17 7.01 5.70 2.44
CA SER A 17 6.57 4.33 2.18
C SER A 17 7.58 3.34 2.75
N TYR A 18 7.15 2.53 3.71
CA TYR A 18 7.95 1.42 4.24
C TYR A 18 7.47 0.09 3.67
N ASP A 19 8.36 -0.89 3.57
CA ASP A 19 8.03 -2.24 3.09
C ASP A 19 7.73 -3.21 4.23
N VAL A 20 8.34 -3.01 5.39
CA VAL A 20 8.12 -3.76 6.64
C VAL A 20 8.31 -2.81 7.82
N LEU A 21 7.50 -2.96 8.87
CA LEU A 21 7.63 -2.27 10.15
C LEU A 21 8.03 -3.27 11.24
N ILE A 22 9.07 -2.94 12.00
CA ILE A 22 9.54 -3.75 13.12
C ILE A 22 9.35 -2.94 14.41
N ILE A 23 8.67 -3.52 15.39
CA ILE A 23 8.38 -2.88 16.68
C ILE A 23 8.99 -3.73 17.80
N GLY A 24 9.96 -3.17 18.51
CA GLY A 24 10.53 -3.77 19.71
C GLY A 24 9.68 -3.48 20.96
N VAL A 25 9.27 -4.52 21.67
CA VAL A 25 8.50 -4.41 22.92
C VAL A 25 9.31 -4.99 24.06
N ILE A 26 9.79 -4.11 24.95
CA ILE A 26 10.61 -4.49 26.10
C ILE A 26 9.84 -4.36 27.42
N LEU A 27 8.84 -3.46 27.54
CA LEU A 27 8.13 -3.22 28.82
C LEU A 27 6.62 -2.94 28.71
N TYR A 28 6.14 -2.30 27.65
CA TYR A 28 4.75 -1.81 27.56
C TYR A 28 3.80 -2.85 26.98
N LYS A 29 3.49 -3.89 27.75
CA LYS A 29 2.63 -5.01 27.34
C LYS A 29 1.17 -4.59 27.08
N GLU A 30 0.64 -3.62 27.82
CA GLU A 30 -0.80 -3.35 27.91
C GLU A 30 -1.40 -2.53 26.74
N ASN A 31 -0.59 -1.95 25.84
CA ASN A 31 -1.10 -1.08 24.77
C ASN A 31 -0.63 -1.45 23.36
N ILE A 32 0.14 -2.53 23.19
CA ILE A 32 0.69 -2.87 21.88
C ILE A 32 -0.42 -3.22 20.87
N SER A 33 -1.45 -3.95 21.30
CA SER A 33 -2.59 -4.36 20.47
C SER A 33 -3.33 -3.14 19.92
N ASN A 34 -3.48 -2.09 20.76
CA ASN A 34 -4.11 -0.83 20.37
C ASN A 34 -3.26 -0.08 19.33
N ILE A 35 -1.92 -0.06 19.50
CA ILE A 35 -1.02 0.54 18.51
C ILE A 35 -1.11 -0.20 17.18
N ILE A 36 -0.97 -1.53 17.20
CA ILE A 36 -1.04 -2.35 15.98
C ILE A 36 -2.36 -2.09 15.26
N SER A 37 -3.47 -2.10 16.00
CA SER A 37 -4.80 -1.80 15.45
C SER A 37 -4.89 -0.40 14.86
N ALA A 38 -4.29 0.61 15.50
CA ALA A 38 -4.25 1.98 14.99
C ALA A 38 -3.42 2.10 13.69
N ILE A 39 -2.25 1.46 13.65
CA ILE A 39 -1.39 1.41 12.45
C ILE A 39 -2.16 0.72 11.31
N ARG A 40 -2.86 -0.37 11.59
CA ARG A 40 -3.67 -1.12 10.59
C ARG A 40 -4.82 -0.33 9.99
N LYS A 41 -5.33 0.69 10.68
CA LYS A 41 -6.33 1.61 10.12
C LYS A 41 -5.74 2.53 9.05
N ILE A 42 -4.43 2.76 9.07
CA ILE A 42 -3.74 3.71 8.19
C ILE A 42 -2.97 2.97 7.09
N THR A 43 -2.39 1.81 7.40
CA THR A 43 -1.50 1.11 6.49
C THR A 43 -1.60 -0.42 6.59
N GLN A 44 -1.36 -1.08 5.45
CA GLN A 44 -1.30 -2.54 5.31
C GLN A 44 0.14 -3.09 5.29
N ILE A 45 1.14 -2.25 5.63
CA ILE A 45 2.54 -2.66 5.69
C ILE A 45 2.71 -3.81 6.70
N PRO A 46 3.46 -4.87 6.37
CA PRO A 46 3.72 -5.96 7.31
C PRO A 46 4.33 -5.49 8.63
N ILE A 47 3.84 -6.02 9.76
CA ILE A 47 4.28 -5.65 11.10
C ILE A 47 4.90 -6.88 11.79
N ILE A 48 6.17 -6.75 12.17
CA ILE A 48 6.91 -7.73 12.99
C ILE A 48 7.06 -7.15 14.39
N ILE A 49 6.66 -7.93 15.39
CA ILE A 49 6.86 -7.60 16.80
C ILE A 49 8.07 -8.39 17.32
N LEU A 50 9.06 -7.69 17.87
CA LEU A 50 10.16 -8.29 18.61
C LEU A 50 9.87 -8.14 20.10
N ALA A 51 9.72 -9.25 20.80
CA ALA A 51 9.37 -9.28 22.21
C ALA A 51 10.40 -10.10 22.99
N ASP A 52 10.60 -9.78 24.27
CA ASP A 52 11.48 -10.58 25.12
C ASP A 52 10.89 -11.97 25.41
N ALA A 53 11.74 -12.91 25.82
CA ALA A 53 11.34 -14.27 26.17
C ALA A 53 10.23 -14.29 27.24
N SER A 54 10.23 -13.35 28.20
CA SER A 54 9.19 -13.25 29.23
C SER A 54 7.80 -12.92 28.66
N SER A 55 7.74 -12.11 27.61
CA SER A 55 6.50 -11.80 26.88
C SER A 55 6.07 -12.94 25.97
N LEU A 56 7.03 -13.65 25.36
CA LEU A 56 6.75 -14.80 24.50
C LEU A 56 6.19 -16.01 25.26
N LEU A 57 6.58 -16.20 26.52
CA LEU A 57 6.01 -17.24 27.40
C LEU A 57 4.50 -17.03 27.63
N CYS A 58 4.00 -15.81 27.47
CA CYS A 58 2.59 -15.49 27.57
C CYS A 58 1.88 -15.68 26.21
N MET A 59 1.43 -16.91 25.94
CA MET A 59 0.74 -17.25 24.69
C MET A 59 -0.50 -16.37 24.41
N SER A 60 -1.17 -15.86 25.45
CA SER A 60 -2.29 -14.93 25.29
C SER A 60 -1.86 -13.61 24.64
N TRP A 61 -0.72 -13.05 25.03
CA TRP A 61 -0.20 -11.79 24.48
C TRP A 61 0.24 -11.93 23.02
N LYS A 62 0.92 -13.04 22.69
CA LYS A 62 1.28 -13.36 21.30
C LYS A 62 0.04 -13.47 20.42
N LYS A 63 -0.99 -14.17 20.91
CA LYS A 63 -2.26 -14.32 20.21
C LYS A 63 -2.97 -12.97 20.01
N GLU A 64 -3.01 -12.15 21.04
CA GLU A 64 -3.63 -10.82 21.01
C GLU A 64 -2.93 -9.91 19.99
N SER A 65 -1.60 -9.90 19.97
CA SER A 65 -0.81 -9.11 19.00
C SER A 65 -1.10 -9.53 17.55
N ILE A 66 -1.20 -10.83 17.29
CA ILE A 66 -1.57 -11.36 15.96
C ILE A 66 -3.01 -10.96 15.60
N TYR A 67 -3.96 -11.06 16.54
CA TYR A 67 -5.36 -10.66 16.30
C TYR A 67 -5.55 -9.17 16.11
N ALA A 68 -4.74 -8.34 16.77
CA ALA A 68 -4.67 -6.91 16.51
C ALA A 68 -4.13 -6.58 15.12
N GLY A 69 -3.46 -7.55 14.47
CA GLY A 69 -3.01 -7.47 13.09
C GLY A 69 -1.49 -7.51 12.93
N ALA A 70 -0.70 -7.96 13.90
CA ALA A 70 0.71 -8.27 13.63
C ALA A 70 0.83 -9.48 12.69
N ASP A 71 1.78 -9.44 11.77
CA ASP A 71 2.05 -10.59 10.88
C ASP A 71 2.96 -11.63 11.53
N CYS A 72 3.83 -11.18 12.43
CA CYS A 72 4.81 -12.02 13.10
C CYS A 72 5.13 -11.48 14.49
N VAL A 73 5.38 -12.39 15.44
CA VAL A 73 5.89 -12.09 16.77
C VAL A 73 7.07 -13.02 17.03
N MET A 74 8.25 -12.45 17.27
CA MET A 74 9.50 -13.17 17.45
C MET A 74 10.22 -12.75 18.73
N ASP A 75 11.24 -13.51 19.10
CA ASP A 75 12.11 -13.17 20.22
C ASP A 75 13.01 -12.01 19.82
N ILE A 76 13.17 -11.03 20.69
CA ILE A 76 14.13 -9.94 20.51
C ILE A 76 15.58 -10.44 20.44
N ASN A 77 15.84 -11.64 20.96
CA ASN A 77 17.12 -12.33 20.90
C ASN A 77 17.25 -13.30 19.71
N SER A 78 16.27 -13.34 18.79
CA SER A 78 16.39 -14.11 17.54
C SER A 78 17.63 -13.69 16.75
N THR A 79 18.20 -14.63 16.00
CA THR A 79 19.38 -14.32 15.19
C THR A 79 19.01 -13.38 14.04
N ILE A 80 20.01 -12.66 13.53
CA ILE A 80 19.82 -11.75 12.39
C ILE A 80 19.28 -12.53 11.19
N GLU A 81 19.75 -13.76 10.95
CA GLU A 81 19.28 -14.58 9.84
C GLU A 81 17.78 -14.93 9.96
N GLU A 82 17.29 -15.22 11.16
CA GLU A 82 15.87 -15.50 11.39
C GLU A 82 15.00 -14.27 11.08
N VAL A 83 15.44 -13.09 11.54
CA VAL A 83 14.77 -11.81 11.29
C VAL A 83 14.75 -11.51 9.79
N ASP A 84 15.89 -11.67 9.11
CA ASP A 84 16.02 -11.40 7.68
C ASP A 84 15.12 -12.30 6.83
N LEU A 85 15.05 -13.59 7.16
CA LEU A 85 14.16 -14.53 6.47
C LEU A 85 12.69 -14.12 6.61
N GLN A 86 12.29 -13.62 7.78
CA GLN A 86 10.92 -13.17 8.01
C GLN A 86 10.61 -11.87 7.29
N ILE A 87 11.52 -10.89 7.34
CA ILE A 87 11.43 -9.65 6.55
C ILE A 87 11.26 -9.99 5.08
N PHE A 88 12.13 -10.85 4.53
CA PHE A 88 12.09 -11.25 3.13
C PHE A 88 10.75 -11.91 2.76
N SER A 89 10.25 -12.82 3.62
CA SER A 89 8.98 -13.52 3.38
C SER A 89 7.78 -12.57 3.34
N LEU A 90 7.77 -11.56 4.23
CA LEU A 90 6.70 -10.58 4.38
C LEU A 90 6.76 -9.52 3.28
N ALA A 91 7.93 -8.97 3.01
CA ALA A 91 8.16 -8.02 1.92
C ALA A 91 7.77 -8.63 0.57
N ARG A 92 8.12 -9.90 0.31
CA ARG A 92 7.73 -10.61 -0.92
C ARG A 92 6.21 -10.74 -1.07
N ARG A 93 5.49 -11.02 0.02
CA ARG A 93 4.01 -11.11 0.02
C ARG A 93 3.37 -9.74 -0.26
N ASN A 94 3.85 -8.71 0.42
CA ASN A 94 3.36 -7.35 0.25
C ASN A 94 3.66 -6.81 -1.17
N ASN A 95 4.85 -7.09 -1.72
CA ASN A 95 5.17 -6.72 -3.09
C ASN A 95 4.32 -7.44 -4.13
N LYS A 96 3.96 -8.71 -3.93
CA LYS A 96 2.98 -9.37 -4.81
C LYS A 96 1.62 -8.69 -4.74
N GLN A 97 1.14 -8.31 -3.55
CA GLN A 97 -0.11 -7.56 -3.39
C GLN A 97 -0.04 -6.18 -4.05
N LYS A 98 1.04 -5.42 -3.85
CA LYS A 98 1.31 -4.14 -4.55
C LYS A 98 1.36 -4.33 -6.07
N ILE A 99 1.97 -5.40 -6.58
CA ILE A 99 2.01 -5.72 -8.01
C ILE A 99 0.62 -6.07 -8.54
N THR A 100 -0.18 -6.84 -7.81
CA THR A 100 -1.57 -7.14 -8.19
C THR A 100 -2.45 -5.89 -8.15
N GLN A 101 -2.29 -5.01 -7.16
CA GLN A 101 -2.96 -3.71 -7.11
C GLN A 101 -2.54 -2.82 -8.28
N LYS A 102 -1.23 -2.71 -8.55
CA LYS A 102 -0.70 -1.94 -9.69
C LYS A 102 -1.11 -2.53 -11.05
N GLN A 103 -1.28 -3.85 -11.15
CA GLN A 103 -1.86 -4.48 -12.33
C GLN A 103 -3.35 -4.16 -12.47
N SER A 104 -4.10 -4.09 -11.36
CA SER A 104 -5.49 -3.63 -11.36
C SER A 104 -5.61 -2.15 -11.72
N GLU A 105 -4.67 -1.31 -11.28
CA GLU A 105 -4.60 0.12 -11.67
C GLU A 105 -4.35 0.30 -13.17
N THR A 106 -3.65 -0.64 -13.80
CA THR A 106 -3.44 -0.61 -15.26
C THR A 106 -4.62 -1.12 -16.07
N MET A 107 -5.63 -1.71 -15.44
CA MET A 107 -6.82 -2.24 -16.12
C MET A 107 -8.07 -1.51 -15.65
N ILE A 108 -8.54 -0.55 -16.45
CA ILE A 108 -9.77 0.18 -16.16
C ILE A 108 -10.95 -0.60 -16.72
N ASN A 109 -11.85 -1.05 -15.84
CA ASN A 109 -13.10 -1.70 -16.22
C ASN A 109 -14.29 -0.86 -15.74
N LYS A 110 -14.97 -0.21 -16.69
CA LYS A 110 -16.14 0.64 -16.45
C LYS A 110 -17.30 0.18 -17.36
N GLY A 111 -18.00 -0.85 -16.91
CA GLY A 111 -19.15 -1.41 -17.62
C GLY A 111 -18.78 -1.97 -18.99
N LYS A 112 -19.15 -1.28 -20.06
CA LYS A 112 -18.81 -1.69 -21.44
C LYS A 112 -17.38 -1.32 -21.83
N LEU A 113 -16.76 -0.35 -21.16
CA LEU A 113 -15.41 0.11 -21.45
C LEU A 113 -14.38 -0.69 -20.67
N VAL A 114 -13.42 -1.27 -21.36
CA VAL A 114 -12.24 -1.94 -20.77
C VAL A 114 -10.98 -1.34 -21.40
N MET A 115 -10.05 -0.86 -20.57
CA MET A 115 -8.78 -0.29 -21.03
C MET A 115 -7.59 -0.94 -20.35
N ASP A 116 -6.64 -1.42 -21.14
CA ASP A 116 -5.33 -1.91 -20.71
C ASP A 116 -4.29 -0.82 -20.95
N HIS A 117 -3.90 -0.16 -19.87
CA HIS A 117 -2.95 0.95 -19.91
C HIS A 117 -1.53 0.53 -20.26
N LYS A 118 -1.12 -0.69 -19.90
CA LYS A 118 0.21 -1.19 -20.27
C LYS A 118 0.33 -1.45 -21.77
N LYS A 119 -0.76 -1.92 -22.39
CA LYS A 119 -0.78 -2.28 -23.81
C LYS A 119 -1.35 -1.19 -24.71
N HIS A 120 -1.79 -0.06 -24.15
CA HIS A 120 -2.54 0.98 -24.87
C HIS A 120 -3.70 0.38 -25.69
N LYS A 121 -4.43 -0.58 -25.11
CA LYS A 121 -5.57 -1.23 -25.78
C LYS A 121 -6.87 -0.84 -25.11
N VAL A 122 -7.87 -0.52 -25.92
CA VAL A 122 -9.21 -0.16 -25.46
C VAL A 122 -10.22 -1.06 -26.12
N PHE A 123 -11.21 -1.50 -25.35
CA PHE A 123 -12.33 -2.29 -25.83
C PHE A 123 -13.64 -1.65 -25.38
N TRP A 124 -14.61 -1.59 -26.29
CA TRP A 124 -15.99 -1.26 -25.98
C TRP A 124 -16.88 -2.45 -26.29
N ASN A 125 -17.55 -2.98 -25.28
CA ASN A 125 -18.40 -4.17 -25.40
C ASN A 125 -17.67 -5.36 -26.07
N ARG A 126 -16.41 -5.59 -25.68
CA ARG A 126 -15.48 -6.61 -26.23
C ARG A 126 -14.98 -6.38 -27.66
N VAL A 127 -15.37 -5.29 -28.32
CA VAL A 127 -14.83 -4.88 -29.63
C VAL A 127 -13.62 -3.97 -29.41
N ALA A 128 -12.50 -4.25 -30.07
CA ALA A 128 -11.30 -3.42 -29.96
C ALA A 128 -11.53 -2.05 -30.63
N LEU A 129 -11.21 -0.98 -29.91
CA LEU A 129 -11.19 0.38 -30.44
C LEU A 129 -9.77 0.77 -30.82
N HIS A 130 -9.60 1.23 -32.05
CA HIS A 130 -8.35 1.81 -32.53
C HIS A 130 -8.40 3.32 -32.29
N LEU A 131 -7.69 3.78 -31.26
CA LEU A 131 -7.60 5.18 -30.90
C LEU A 131 -6.20 5.70 -31.22
N THR A 132 -6.12 6.96 -31.62
CA THR A 132 -4.85 7.69 -31.64
C THR A 132 -4.33 7.92 -30.22
N ARG A 133 -3.06 8.27 -30.09
CA ARG A 133 -2.43 8.52 -28.77
C ARG A 133 -3.18 9.60 -27.97
N GLN A 134 -3.65 10.64 -28.63
CA GLN A 134 -4.35 11.76 -27.98
C GLN A 134 -5.76 11.35 -27.54
N GLU A 135 -6.52 10.67 -28.40
CA GLU A 135 -7.84 10.13 -28.05
C GLU A 135 -7.77 9.14 -26.89
N TYR A 136 -6.75 8.26 -26.89
CA TYR A 136 -6.50 7.34 -25.80
C TYR A 136 -6.22 8.07 -24.49
N ASN A 137 -5.31 9.04 -24.50
CA ASN A 137 -4.94 9.80 -23.30
C ASN A 137 -6.13 10.59 -22.74
N PHE A 138 -6.95 11.17 -23.63
CA PHE A 138 -8.18 11.86 -23.25
C PHE A 138 -9.18 10.91 -22.58
N LEU A 139 -9.46 9.75 -23.21
CA LEU A 139 -10.37 8.77 -22.65
C LEU A 139 -9.85 8.18 -21.33
N TYR A 140 -8.55 7.95 -21.22
CA TYR A 140 -7.89 7.48 -20.00
C TYR A 140 -8.05 8.49 -18.86
N LEU A 141 -7.82 9.78 -19.11
CA LEU A 141 -8.00 10.85 -18.12
C LEU A 141 -9.41 10.80 -17.50
N LEU A 142 -10.43 10.73 -18.35
CA LEU A 142 -11.84 10.70 -17.92
C LEU A 142 -12.17 9.42 -17.15
N ALA A 143 -11.61 8.27 -17.55
CA ALA A 143 -11.95 6.99 -16.95
C ALA A 143 -11.24 6.72 -15.62
N VAL A 144 -10.03 7.26 -15.42
CA VAL A 144 -9.28 7.18 -14.14
C VAL A 144 -9.95 8.04 -13.06
N THR A 145 -10.53 9.17 -13.46
CA THR A 145 -11.12 10.15 -12.53
C THR A 145 -12.63 10.35 -12.78
N PRO A 146 -13.45 9.31 -12.60
CA PRO A 146 -14.88 9.42 -12.84
C PRO A 146 -15.51 10.50 -11.94
N MET A 147 -16.49 11.22 -12.49
CA MET A 147 -17.22 12.33 -11.84
C MET A 147 -16.44 13.63 -11.61
N ARG A 148 -15.16 13.71 -11.98
CA ARG A 148 -14.44 14.99 -11.96
C ARG A 148 -14.79 15.81 -13.20
N VAL A 149 -15.19 17.06 -12.98
CA VAL A 149 -15.35 18.05 -14.05
C VAL A 149 -14.00 18.69 -14.32
N TYR A 150 -13.61 18.74 -15.59
CA TYR A 150 -12.40 19.40 -16.06
C TYR A 150 -12.74 20.60 -16.93
N THR A 151 -11.99 21.70 -16.80
CA THR A 151 -12.06 22.79 -17.77
C THR A 151 -11.30 22.42 -19.04
N PHE A 152 -11.55 23.15 -20.13
CA PHE A 152 -10.84 22.95 -21.38
C PHE A 152 -9.31 23.10 -21.20
N GLU A 153 -8.87 24.14 -20.48
CA GLU A 153 -7.44 24.36 -20.23
C GLU A 153 -6.80 23.21 -19.44
N GLN A 154 -7.52 22.67 -18.45
CA GLN A 154 -7.01 21.54 -17.66
C GLN A 154 -6.84 20.28 -18.49
N ILE A 155 -7.81 19.97 -19.36
CA ILE A 155 -7.72 18.83 -20.27
C ILE A 155 -6.54 19.01 -21.22
N TYR A 156 -6.43 20.20 -21.82
CA TYR A 156 -5.35 20.53 -22.75
C TYR A 156 -3.98 20.37 -22.07
N GLN A 157 -3.82 20.92 -20.87
CA GLN A 157 -2.60 20.78 -20.08
C GLN A 157 -2.32 19.35 -19.61
N LEU A 158 -3.30 18.46 -19.49
CA LEU A 158 -3.08 17.09 -19.01
C LEU A 158 -2.82 16.11 -20.15
N VAL A 159 -3.41 16.34 -21.32
CA VAL A 159 -3.40 15.39 -22.45
C VAL A 159 -2.46 15.84 -23.58
N TRP A 160 -2.32 17.15 -23.81
CA TRP A 160 -1.64 17.75 -24.97
C TRP A 160 -0.34 18.51 -24.63
N LYS A 161 0.30 18.25 -23.48
CA LYS A 161 1.51 18.94 -22.93
C LYS A 161 2.67 19.27 -23.89
N ASP A 162 2.68 18.74 -25.11
CA ASP A 162 3.73 18.94 -26.12
C ASP A 162 3.51 20.17 -27.04
N TYR A 163 2.40 20.89 -26.92
CA TYR A 163 2.24 22.20 -27.57
C TYR A 163 2.56 23.34 -26.59
N SER A 164 3.81 23.41 -26.15
CA SER A 164 4.40 24.70 -25.80
C SER A 164 4.51 25.49 -27.10
N CYS A 165 3.48 26.27 -27.39
CA CYS A 165 3.48 27.24 -28.47
C CYS A 165 4.64 28.22 -28.25
N TRP A 166 5.51 28.32 -29.27
CA TRP A 166 6.29 29.47 -29.73
C TRP A 166 6.42 30.68 -28.79
#